data_AF-A0A917Y8M5-F1
#
_entry.id   AF-A0A917Y8M5-F1
#
_cell.length_a   1.000
_cell.length_b   1.000
_cell.length_c   1.000
_cell.angle_alpha   90.00
_cell.angle_beta   90.00
_cell.angle_gamma   90.00
#
_symmetry.space_group_name_H-M   'P 1'
#
loop_
_entity.id
_entity.type
_entity.pdbx_description
1 polymer ?
#
loop_
_entity_poly.entity_id
_entity_poly.type
_entity_poly.pdbx_seq_one_letter_code
_entity_poly.pdbx_strand_id
1 'polypeptide(L)'
;MDAVRAQYRSVVDDIGVQAVKTGLLASAERVEAVAELIGATDAPAVDPVGISQHGDSLLAESALDSVRTELLPVATVPNLDQVAQLSGVRVESEEDLGRAAAAVPAYGPKWVLIKGGHLPGDAEDLLTDGSEEHWLRAPRHDNRHTHGTFTGADTPAA
;
A
#
# COMPACT_ATOMS: atom_id res chain seq x y z
N MET A 1 13.03 12.92 14.19
CA MET A 1 12.13 13.09 13.02
C MET A 1 12.20 14.46 12.37
N ASP A 2 12.74 15.49 13.04
CA ASP A 2 12.78 16.87 12.54
C ASP A 2 13.46 17.05 11.18
N ALA A 3 14.54 16.32 10.92
CA ALA A 3 15.23 16.38 9.62
C ALA A 3 14.33 15.92 8.45
N VAL A 4 13.54 14.86 8.63
CA VAL A 4 12.62 14.34 7.60
C VAL A 4 11.49 15.33 7.35
N ARG A 5 10.93 15.92 8.42
CA ARG A 5 9.89 16.95 8.32
C ARG A 5 10.41 18.20 7.62
N ALA A 6 11.62 18.63 7.94
CA ALA A 6 12.26 19.78 7.28
C ALA A 6 12.54 19.51 5.80
N GLN A 7 13.02 18.31 5.45
CA GLN A 7 13.21 17.90 4.06
C GLN A 7 11.90 17.93 3.28
N TYR A 8 10.84 17.32 3.81
CA TYR A 8 9.52 17.35 3.19
C TYR A 8 9.02 18.78 2.95
N ARG A 9 9.02 19.61 3.99
CA ARG A 9 8.55 21.01 3.91
C ARG A 9 9.35 21.84 2.92
N SER A 10 10.66 21.64 2.87
CA SER A 10 11.51 22.36 1.89
C SER A 10 11.13 22.11 0.44
N VAL A 11 10.53 20.96 0.12
CA VAL A 11 10.05 20.64 -1.23
C VAL A 11 8.60 21.08 -1.40
N VAL A 12 7.73 20.71 -0.45
CA VAL A 12 6.29 20.91 -0.57
C VAL A 12 5.90 22.37 -0.43
N ASP A 13 6.51 23.11 0.48
CA ASP A 13 6.13 24.51 0.75
C ASP A 13 6.76 25.47 -0.27
N ASP A 14 7.92 25.14 -0.85
CA ASP A 14 8.65 25.99 -1.80
C ASP A 14 8.30 25.70 -3.26
N ILE A 15 8.28 24.41 -3.64
CA ILE A 15 8.09 23.98 -5.04
C ILE A 15 6.63 23.53 -5.28
N GLY A 16 6.01 22.93 -4.27
CA GLY A 16 4.71 22.25 -4.41
C GLY A 16 4.85 20.84 -4.97
N VAL A 17 3.82 20.02 -4.74
CA VAL A 17 3.76 18.63 -5.23
C VAL A 17 2.37 18.33 -5.81
N GLN A 18 2.35 17.46 -6.83
CA GLN A 18 1.12 17.02 -7.49
C GLN A 18 0.65 15.64 -7.04
N ALA A 19 1.55 14.88 -6.39
CA ALA A 19 1.27 13.60 -5.77
C ALA A 19 2.36 13.30 -4.75
N VAL A 20 2.01 12.53 -3.73
CA VAL A 20 2.96 12.00 -2.75
C VAL A 20 2.98 10.48 -2.87
N LYS A 21 4.18 9.90 -2.86
CA LYS A 21 4.36 8.46 -2.75
C LYS A 21 5.23 8.16 -1.55
N THR A 22 4.74 7.30 -0.67
CA THR A 22 5.51 6.82 0.48
C THR A 22 6.35 5.61 0.07
N GLY A 23 7.40 5.34 0.85
CA GLY A 23 8.18 4.11 0.77
C GLY A 23 7.96 3.26 2.02
N LEU A 24 8.87 2.31 2.29
CA LEU A 24 8.85 1.50 3.51
C LEU A 24 8.89 2.39 4.78
N LEU A 25 7.86 2.29 5.63
CA LEU A 25 7.76 3.00 6.91
C LEU A 25 7.94 2.05 8.09
N ALA A 26 9.20 1.76 8.46
CA ALA A 26 9.53 0.69 9.41
C ALA A 26 9.20 0.95 10.90
N SER A 27 8.45 2.00 11.27
CA SER A 27 8.06 2.26 12.67
C SER A 27 6.82 3.16 12.79
N ALA A 28 6.07 3.02 13.88
CA ALA A 28 4.90 3.85 14.20
C ALA A 28 5.20 5.35 14.14
N GLU A 29 6.29 5.79 14.77
CA GLU A 29 6.73 7.20 14.73
C GLU A 29 6.91 7.75 13.30
N ARG A 30 7.38 6.91 12.36
CA ARG A 30 7.52 7.31 10.96
C ARG A 30 6.18 7.36 10.25
N VAL A 31 5.31 6.40 10.53
CA VAL A 31 3.95 6.36 9.98
C VAL A 31 3.16 7.60 10.40
N GLU A 32 3.14 7.92 11.69
CA GLU A 32 2.47 9.10 12.25
C GLU A 32 3.01 10.40 11.63
N ALA A 33 4.33 10.56 11.57
CA ALA A 33 4.93 11.76 11.00
C ALA A 33 4.61 11.92 9.50
N VAL A 34 4.56 10.83 8.75
CA VAL A 34 4.22 10.86 7.32
C VAL A 34 2.72 11.12 7.12
N ALA A 35 1.86 10.52 7.93
CA ALA A 35 0.42 10.76 7.91
C ALA A 35 0.10 12.24 8.17
N GLU A 36 0.74 12.86 9.17
CA GLU A 36 0.57 14.30 9.45
C GLU A 36 0.99 15.17 8.25
N LEU A 37 2.10 14.85 7.60
CA LEU A 37 2.59 15.61 6.45
C LEU A 37 1.68 15.44 5.23
N ILE A 38 1.18 14.22 4.98
CA ILE A 38 0.24 13.95 3.89
C ILE A 38 -1.11 14.62 4.14
N GLY A 39 -1.64 14.54 5.36
CA GLY A 39 -2.91 15.16 5.71
C GLY A 39 -2.88 16.70 5.64
N ALA A 40 -1.69 17.31 5.62
CA ALA A 40 -1.51 18.75 5.46
C ALA A 40 -1.39 19.21 4.00
N THR A 41 -1.45 18.30 3.01
CA THR A 41 -1.41 18.64 1.58
C THR A 41 -2.67 18.17 0.85
N ASP A 42 -3.05 18.92 -0.20
CA ASP A 42 -4.15 18.54 -1.10
C ASP A 42 -3.73 17.52 -2.18
N ALA A 43 -2.44 17.18 -2.25
CA ALA A 43 -1.92 16.27 -3.25
C ALA A 43 -2.33 14.82 -2.96
N PRO A 44 -2.78 14.03 -3.97
CA PRO A 44 -3.12 12.64 -3.78
C PRO A 44 -1.91 11.82 -3.31
N ALA A 45 -2.14 10.98 -2.30
CA ALA A 45 -1.12 10.11 -1.72
C ALA A 45 -1.32 8.65 -2.16
N VAL A 46 -0.27 8.05 -2.72
CA VAL A 46 -0.20 6.64 -3.06
C VAL A 46 0.75 5.95 -2.10
N ASP A 47 0.22 5.04 -1.29
CA ASP A 47 0.99 4.40 -0.24
C ASP A 47 1.26 2.93 -0.57
N PRO A 48 2.49 2.53 -0.94
CA PRO A 48 2.87 1.14 -0.80
C PRO A 48 3.07 0.90 0.70
N VAL A 49 2.04 0.36 1.35
CA VAL A 49 2.21 -0.27 2.66
C VAL A 49 3.17 -1.44 2.42
N GLY A 50 4.47 -1.15 2.55
CA GLY A 50 5.53 -2.12 2.41
C GLY A 50 5.80 -2.69 3.78
N ILE A 51 5.25 -3.87 4.07
CA ILE A 51 5.73 -4.71 5.16
C ILE A 51 6.65 -5.72 4.50
N SER A 52 7.90 -5.80 4.94
CA SER A 52 8.86 -6.72 4.34
C SER A 52 8.31 -8.14 4.33
N GLN A 53 8.42 -8.76 3.16
CA GLN A 53 8.03 -10.15 2.89
C GLN A 53 9.05 -11.16 3.44
N HIS A 54 10.20 -10.69 3.94
CA HIS A 54 11.27 -11.54 4.44
C HIS A 54 11.05 -11.92 5.92
N GLY A 55 9.99 -12.70 6.22
CA GLY A 55 9.82 -13.57 7.40
C GLY A 55 9.82 -12.95 8.80
N ASP A 56 10.59 -11.89 9.03
CA ASP A 56 10.61 -11.07 10.21
C ASP A 56 9.61 -9.94 9.97
N SER A 57 8.61 -9.85 10.84
CA SER A 57 7.67 -8.74 10.92
C SER A 57 8.47 -7.43 11.09
N LEU A 58 8.87 -6.79 9.97
CA LEU A 58 9.63 -5.52 10.01
C LEU A 58 8.79 -4.37 10.55
N LEU A 59 7.47 -4.54 10.60
CA LEU A 59 6.58 -3.67 11.35
C LEU A 59 6.29 -4.32 12.69
N ALA A 60 6.74 -3.67 13.77
CA ALA A 60 6.13 -3.92 15.07
C ALA A 60 4.60 -3.79 14.94
N GLU A 61 3.83 -4.57 15.71
CA GLU A 61 2.37 -4.52 15.72
C GLU A 61 1.83 -3.08 15.88
N SER A 62 2.56 -2.25 16.62
CA SER A 62 2.30 -0.81 16.76
C SER A 62 2.37 -0.04 15.44
N ALA A 63 3.28 -0.38 14.53
CA ALA A 63 3.39 0.29 13.24
C ALA A 63 2.26 -0.12 12.29
N LEU A 64 1.81 -1.38 12.35
CA LEU A 64 0.61 -1.83 11.65
C LEU A 64 -0.64 -1.10 12.14
N ASP A 65 -0.75 -0.89 13.45
CA ASP A 65 -1.85 -0.13 14.03
C ASP A 65 -1.83 1.34 13.61
N SER A 66 -0.67 2.00 13.65
CA SER A 66 -0.50 3.37 13.11
C SER A 66 -0.84 3.46 11.63
N VAL A 67 -0.53 2.43 10.82
CA VAL A 67 -0.93 2.44 9.39
C VAL A 67 -2.44 2.47 9.27
N ARG A 68 -3.16 1.63 10.02
CA ARG A 68 -4.62 1.57 9.98
C ARG A 68 -5.29 2.84 10.49
N THR A 69 -4.76 3.42 11.56
CA THR A 69 -5.41 4.51 12.30
C THR A 69 -5.01 5.90 11.83
N GLU A 70 -3.79 6.06 11.31
CA GLU A 70 -3.24 7.39 10.95
C GLU A 70 -3.03 7.54 9.44
N LEU A 71 -2.45 6.52 8.78
CA LEU A 71 -2.03 6.65 7.38
C LEU A 71 -3.13 6.33 6.36
N LEU A 72 -3.86 5.22 6.53
CA LEU A 72 -4.96 4.85 5.63
C LEU A 72 -6.05 5.92 5.50
N PRO A 73 -6.47 6.63 6.57
CA PRO A 73 -7.47 7.69 6.46
C PRO A 73 -7.06 8.88 5.58
N VAL A 74 -5.75 9.12 5.42
CA VAL A 74 -5.21 10.24 4.61
C VAL A 74 -4.65 9.77 3.25
N ALA A 75 -4.59 8.46 3.00
CA ALA A 75 -4.13 7.90 1.75
C ALA A 75 -5.23 7.96 0.67
N THR A 76 -4.86 8.35 -0.55
CA THR A 76 -5.79 8.33 -1.69
C THR A 76 -5.92 6.96 -2.30
N VAL A 77 -4.80 6.25 -2.48
CA VAL A 77 -4.76 4.87 -2.98
C VAL A 77 -3.67 4.09 -2.22
N PRO A 78 -4.02 3.32 -1.17
CA PRO A 78 -3.10 2.38 -0.58
C PRO A 78 -2.96 1.19 -1.53
N ASN A 79 -1.71 0.81 -1.78
CA ASN A 79 -1.34 -0.43 -2.43
C ASN A 79 -1.18 -1.51 -1.36
N LEU A 80 -2.09 -2.48 -1.35
CA LEU A 80 -2.15 -3.50 -0.33
C LEU A 80 -1.67 -4.85 -0.84
N ASP A 81 -0.36 -4.94 -1.08
CA ASP A 81 0.30 -6.23 -1.31
C ASP A 81 0.15 -7.15 -0.07
N GLN A 82 -0.08 -6.58 1.12
CA GLN A 82 -0.37 -7.32 2.36
C GLN A 82 -1.79 -7.07 2.87
N VAL A 83 -2.80 -7.06 1.98
CA VAL A 83 -4.20 -6.88 2.42
C VAL A 83 -4.61 -7.87 3.52
N ALA A 84 -4.03 -9.08 3.54
CA ALA A 84 -4.24 -10.07 4.59
C ALA A 84 -3.81 -9.59 5.99
N GLN A 85 -2.75 -8.79 6.09
CA GLN A 85 -2.29 -8.25 7.38
C GLN A 85 -3.20 -7.12 7.87
N LEU A 86 -3.87 -6.39 6.97
CA LEU A 86 -4.75 -5.27 7.31
C LEU A 86 -6.22 -5.69 7.50
N SER A 87 -6.72 -6.58 6.64
CA SER A 87 -8.10 -7.04 6.61
C SER A 87 -8.34 -8.40 7.27
N GLY A 88 -7.27 -9.17 7.51
CA GLY A 88 -7.37 -10.58 7.91
C GLY A 88 -7.76 -11.54 6.77
N VAL A 89 -8.05 -11.02 5.56
CA VAL A 89 -8.46 -11.82 4.40
C VAL A 89 -7.23 -12.24 3.60
N ARG A 90 -6.96 -13.55 3.55
CA ARG A 90 -5.97 -14.11 2.61
C ARG A 90 -6.56 -14.12 1.21
N VAL A 91 -5.80 -13.62 0.25
CA VAL A 91 -6.17 -13.60 -1.16
C VAL A 91 -5.56 -14.82 -1.83
N GLU A 92 -6.37 -15.83 -2.15
CA GLU A 92 -5.96 -17.06 -2.83
C GLU A 92 -6.75 -17.27 -4.15
N SER A 93 -7.70 -16.39 -4.44
CA SER A 93 -8.57 -16.40 -5.62
C SER A 93 -9.08 -15.00 -5.96
N GLU A 94 -9.68 -14.85 -7.15
CA GLU A 94 -10.36 -13.62 -7.59
C GLU A 94 -11.52 -13.23 -6.64
N GLU A 95 -12.25 -14.22 -6.11
CA GLU A 95 -13.31 -13.97 -5.12
C GLU A 95 -12.75 -13.32 -3.84
N ASP A 96 -11.53 -13.72 -3.45
CA ASP A 96 -10.88 -13.16 -2.28
C ASP A 96 -10.43 -11.71 -2.48
N LEU A 97 -10.13 -11.30 -3.72
CA LEU A 97 -9.85 -9.90 -4.04
C LEU A 97 -11.07 -9.03 -3.68
N GLY A 98 -12.27 -9.47 -4.07
CA GLY A 98 -13.50 -8.75 -3.73
C GLY A 98 -13.76 -8.69 -2.22
N ARG A 99 -13.53 -9.79 -1.50
CA ARG A 99 -13.70 -9.83 -0.03
C ARG A 99 -12.70 -8.93 0.69
N ALA A 100 -11.45 -8.96 0.26
CA ALA A 100 -10.41 -8.08 0.80
C ALA A 100 -10.71 -6.61 0.47
N ALA A 101 -11.25 -6.34 -0.72
CA ALA A 101 -11.62 -5.01 -1.19
C ALA A 101 -12.78 -4.42 -0.40
N ALA A 102 -13.71 -5.25 0.07
CA ALA A 102 -14.80 -4.80 0.95
C ALA A 102 -14.34 -4.45 2.37
N ALA A 103 -13.23 -5.03 2.85
CA ALA A 103 -12.77 -4.86 4.23
C ALA A 103 -11.95 -3.58 4.46
N VAL A 104 -11.32 -3.04 3.43
CA VAL A 104 -10.34 -1.94 3.53
C VAL A 104 -10.98 -0.54 3.55
N PRO A 105 -12.06 -0.24 2.80
CA PRO A 105 -12.70 1.08 2.81
C PRO A 105 -13.14 1.54 4.21
N ALA A 106 -13.38 0.60 5.13
CA ALA A 106 -13.68 0.89 6.54
C ALA A 106 -12.57 1.70 7.25
N TYR A 107 -11.33 1.68 6.74
CA TYR A 107 -10.21 2.45 7.27
C TYR A 107 -10.10 3.87 6.71
N GLY A 108 -11.01 4.28 5.82
CA GLY A 108 -11.10 5.64 5.29
C GLY A 108 -10.38 6.02 3.99
N PRO A 109 -9.58 5.17 3.29
CA PRO A 109 -8.98 5.59 2.03
C PRO A 109 -10.05 5.79 0.95
N LYS A 110 -9.82 6.76 0.04
CA LYS A 110 -10.77 7.07 -1.04
C LYS A 110 -10.89 5.93 -2.06
N TRP A 111 -9.77 5.31 -2.40
CA TRP A 111 -9.69 4.14 -3.26
C TRP A 111 -8.81 3.10 -2.60
N VAL A 112 -8.94 1.85 -3.00
CA VAL A 112 -8.13 0.72 -2.54
C VAL A 112 -7.64 -0.06 -3.75
N LEU A 113 -6.32 -0.26 -3.86
CA LEU A 113 -5.74 -1.15 -4.85
C LEU A 113 -5.29 -2.45 -4.16
N ILE A 114 -5.94 -3.55 -4.51
CA ILE A 114 -5.56 -4.90 -4.07
C ILE A 114 -4.90 -5.62 -5.22
N LYS A 115 -3.70 -6.11 -4.98
CA LYS A 115 -2.96 -6.87 -5.99
C LYS A 115 -3.22 -8.35 -5.86
N GLY A 116 -3.52 -8.98 -6.99
CA GLY A 116 -3.60 -10.43 -7.15
C GLY A 116 -2.40 -10.99 -7.92
N GLY A 117 -1.32 -10.20 -8.08
CA GLY A 117 -0.11 -10.60 -8.78
C GLY A 117 0.56 -11.90 -8.29
N HIS A 118 0.21 -12.43 -7.12
CA HIS A 118 0.65 -13.74 -6.61
C HIS A 118 -0.28 -14.92 -7.00
N LEU A 119 -1.47 -14.64 -7.53
CA LEU A 119 -2.43 -15.67 -7.97
C LEU A 119 -1.93 -16.38 -9.24
N PRO A 120 -2.26 -17.66 -9.43
CA PRO A 120 -1.92 -18.38 -10.66
C PRO A 120 -2.67 -17.78 -11.86
N GLY A 121 -2.00 -17.75 -13.03
CA GLY A 121 -2.57 -17.20 -14.26
C GLY A 121 -2.05 -15.79 -14.57
N ASP A 122 -2.87 -15.01 -15.27
CA ASP A 122 -2.57 -13.60 -15.57
C ASP A 122 -2.50 -12.77 -14.28
N ALA A 123 -1.80 -11.64 -14.33
CA ALA A 123 -1.77 -10.71 -13.21
C ALA A 123 -3.09 -9.94 -13.18
N GLU A 124 -3.80 -10.04 -12.06
CA GLU A 124 -5.09 -9.39 -11.85
C GLU A 124 -5.04 -8.54 -10.59
N ASP A 125 -5.27 -7.24 -10.73
CA ASP A 125 -5.41 -6.32 -9.60
C ASP A 125 -6.80 -5.67 -9.62
N LEU A 126 -7.35 -5.39 -8.44
CA LEU A 126 -8.64 -4.75 -8.25
C LEU A 126 -8.46 -3.38 -7.61
N LEU A 127 -8.94 -2.34 -8.29
CA LEU A 127 -9.08 -0.98 -7.76
C LEU A 127 -10.55 -0.67 -7.47
N THR A 128 -10.88 -0.23 -6.25
CA THR A 128 -12.27 0.11 -5.90
C THR A 128 -12.36 1.24 -4.87
N ASP A 129 -13.47 1.97 -4.87
CA ASP A 129 -13.87 2.90 -3.81
C ASP A 129 -15.04 2.36 -2.95
N GLY A 130 -15.41 1.09 -3.16
CA GLY A 130 -16.58 0.44 -2.55
C GLY A 130 -17.89 0.62 -3.33
N SER A 131 -17.91 1.48 -4.36
CA SER A 131 -19.06 1.67 -5.26
C SER A 131 -18.75 1.30 -6.71
N GLU A 132 -17.55 1.63 -7.18
CA GLU A 132 -17.03 1.29 -8.50
C GLU A 132 -15.88 0.29 -8.39
N GLU A 133 -15.76 -0.60 -9.37
CA GLU A 133 -14.69 -1.58 -9.48
C GLU A 133 -13.98 -1.45 -10.82
N HIS A 134 -12.65 -1.44 -10.79
CA HIS A 134 -11.79 -1.45 -11.96
C HIS A 134 -10.80 -2.61 -11.89
N TRP A 135 -10.94 -3.54 -12.83
CA TRP A 135 -10.07 -4.71 -12.96
C TRP A 135 -8.90 -4.38 -13.89
N LEU A 136 -7.69 -4.53 -13.37
CA LEU A 136 -6.43 -4.33 -14.09
C LEU A 136 -5.83 -5.70 -14.40
N ARG A 137 -5.96 -6.15 -15.65
CA ARG A 137 -5.49 -7.46 -16.10
C ARG A 137 -4.31 -7.32 -17.06
N ALA A 138 -3.25 -8.09 -16.83
CA ALA A 138 -2.08 -8.13 -17.71
C ALA A 138 -1.51 -9.56 -17.83
N PRO A 139 -0.97 -9.95 -19.01
CA PRO A 139 -0.30 -11.23 -19.17
C PRO A 139 0.84 -11.40 -18.15
N ARG A 140 0.95 -12.58 -17.56
CA ARG A 140 2.11 -12.89 -16.72
C ARG A 140 3.32 -13.16 -17.59
N HIS A 141 4.38 -12.39 -17.37
CA HIS A 141 5.68 -12.63 -17.99
C HIS A 141 6.55 -13.47 -17.06
N ASP A 142 7.08 -14.58 -17.57
CA ASP A 142 8.02 -15.43 -16.85
C ASP A 142 9.37 -14.72 -16.72
N ASN A 143 9.58 -14.04 -15.59
CA ASN A 143 10.85 -13.42 -15.25
C ASN A 143 11.29 -13.81 -13.83
N ARG A 144 12.58 -14.14 -13.68
CA ARG A 144 13.19 -14.47 -12.37
C ARG A 144 13.56 -13.23 -11.54
N HIS A 145 13.31 -12.04 -12.07
CA HIS A 145 13.68 -10.76 -11.47
C HIS A 145 12.39 -10.00 -11.12
N THR A 146 11.70 -10.49 -10.09
CA THR A 146 10.46 -9.89 -9.55
C THR A 146 10.74 -8.98 -8.35
N HIS A 147 11.98 -8.95 -7.85
CA HIS A 147 12.39 -8.05 -6.78
C HIS A 147 12.29 -6.60 -7.24
N GLY A 148 11.46 -5.81 -6.56
CA GLY A 148 11.21 -4.41 -6.90
C GLY A 148 10.23 -4.21 -8.06
N THR A 149 9.72 -5.28 -8.70
CA THR A 149 8.49 -5.15 -9.48
C THR A 149 7.36 -5.04 -8.46
N PHE A 150 6.49 -4.05 -8.62
CA PHE A 150 5.33 -3.83 -7.75
C PHE A 150 4.32 -5.01 -7.78
N THR A 151 4.69 -6.20 -8.25
CA THR A 151 3.81 -7.34 -8.56
C THR A 151 4.22 -8.63 -7.82
N GLY A 152 5.05 -8.51 -6.78
CA GLY A 152 5.67 -9.59 -5.98
C GLY A 152 5.12 -11.00 -6.21
N ALA A 153 5.78 -11.74 -7.10
CA ALA A 153 5.79 -13.20 -7.07
C ALA A 153 7.25 -13.61 -6.89
N ASP A 154 7.66 -13.86 -5.65
CA ASP A 154 8.93 -14.52 -5.39
C ASP A 154 8.76 -16.00 -5.70
N THR A 155 9.28 -16.42 -6.85
CA THR A 155 9.50 -17.84 -7.12
C THR A 155 10.51 -18.33 -6.09
N PRO A 156 10.24 -19.41 -5.32
CA PRO A 156 11.22 -19.94 -4.37
C PRO A 156 12.53 -20.24 -5.10
N ALA A 157 13.63 -19.67 -4.62
CA ALA A 157 14.96 -19.98 -5.12
C ALA A 157 15.18 -21.49 -4.99
N ALA A 158 15.52 -22.12 -6.10
CA ALA A 158 15.87 -23.55 -6.17
C ALA A 158 17.19 -23.84 -5.46
#